data_AF-A0A499UYJ9-F1
#
_entry.id   AF-A0A499UYJ9-F1
#
_cell.length_a   1.000
_cell.length_b   1.000
_cell.length_c   1.000
_cell.angle_alpha   90.00
_cell.angle_beta   90.00
_cell.angle_gamma   90.00
#
_symmetry.space_group_name_H-M   'P 1'
#
loop_
_entity.id
_entity.type
_entity.pdbx_description
1 polymer ?
#
loop_
_entity_poly.entity_id
_entity_poly.type
_entity_poly.pdbx_seq_one_letter_code
_entity_poly.pdbx_strand_id
1 'polypeptide(L)'
;MELLIFLIAIVMIGGLIVMPALRRRRGGREAMQGAMRASDPREYGFVPRERLDVRLPGPDRQLIDALEEVQARQDWQPAARLLALTDATSELRWQRVQTLAGAAAFELAQAPGQGGMWLRTWRVAAPRTRARRRCRRSSWSARRCSTRPRSTSG
;
A
#
# COMPACT_ATOMS: atom_id res chain seq x y z
N MET A 1 28.93 9.45 -44.56
CA MET A 1 28.68 8.36 -43.59
C MET A 1 28.40 8.89 -42.19
N GLU A 2 29.08 9.93 -41.73
CA GLU A 2 28.91 10.49 -40.37
C GLU A 2 27.54 11.15 -40.13
N LEU A 3 27.00 11.87 -41.11
CA LEU A 3 25.67 12.49 -41.04
C LEU A 3 24.54 11.47 -40.77
N LEU A 4 24.65 10.27 -41.34
CA LEU A 4 23.68 9.20 -41.13
C LEU A 4 23.72 8.70 -39.68
N ILE A 5 24.93 8.57 -39.12
CA ILE A 5 25.15 8.12 -37.73
C ILE A 5 24.61 9.17 -36.74
N PHE A 6 24.83 10.46 -37.01
CA PHE A 6 24.26 11.54 -36.19
C PHE A 6 22.74 11.56 -36.19
N LEU A 7 22.11 11.34 -37.35
CA LEU A 7 20.65 11.30 -37.46
C LEU A 7 20.06 10.13 -36.65
N ILE A 8 20.68 8.94 -36.74
CA ILE A 8 20.25 7.75 -35.99
C ILE A 8 20.41 7.98 -34.49
N ALA A 9 21.51 8.59 -34.05
CA ALA A 9 21.73 8.92 -32.64
C ALA A 9 20.65 9.85 -32.08
N ILE A 10 20.28 10.90 -32.82
CA ILE A 10 19.23 11.86 -32.41
C ILE A 10 17.88 11.15 -32.30
N VAL A 11 17.52 10.30 -33.25
CA VAL A 11 16.24 9.56 -33.23
C VAL A 11 16.22 8.55 -32.07
N MET A 12 17.31 7.85 -31.81
CA MET A 12 17.41 6.92 -30.69
C MET A 12 17.32 7.62 -29.34
N ILE A 13 18.02 8.75 -29.17
CA ILE A 13 17.99 9.54 -27.94
C ILE A 13 16.61 10.18 -27.75
N GLY A 14 16.03 10.74 -28.81
CA GLY A 14 14.68 11.29 -28.81
C GLY A 14 13.64 10.22 -28.45
N GLY A 15 13.65 9.09 -29.14
CA GLY A 15 12.72 7.98 -28.89
C GLY A 15 12.87 7.39 -27.49
N LEU A 16 14.10 7.15 -27.03
CA LEU A 16 14.36 6.45 -25.77
C LEU A 16 14.25 7.34 -24.53
N ILE A 17 14.47 8.65 -24.65
CA ILE A 17 14.40 9.58 -23.51
C ILE A 17 13.09 10.38 -23.54
N VAL A 18 12.77 10.98 -24.69
CA VAL A 18 11.65 11.93 -24.78
C VAL A 18 10.31 11.18 -24.75
N MET A 19 10.18 10.06 -25.46
CA MET A 19 8.94 9.29 -25.51
C MET A 19 8.49 8.73 -24.14
N PRO A 20 9.35 8.05 -23.34
CA PRO A 20 8.96 7.63 -21.98
C PRO A 20 8.79 8.80 -21.01
N ALA A 21 9.55 9.89 -21.16
CA ALA A 21 9.35 11.09 -20.33
C ALA A 21 7.98 11.74 -20.59
N LEU A 22 7.54 11.83 -21.84
CA LEU A 22 6.19 12.29 -22.20
C LEU A 22 5.10 11.32 -21.75
N ARG A 23 5.30 9.99 -21.85
CA ARG A 23 4.37 9.00 -21.27
C ARG A 23 4.22 9.15 -19.76
N ARG A 24 5.32 9.38 -19.03
CA ARG A 24 5.30 9.66 -17.58
C ARG A 24 4.54 10.95 -17.25
N ARG A 25 4.73 12.02 -18.03
CA ARG A 25 4.03 13.30 -17.82
C ARG A 25 2.53 13.22 -18.13
N ARG A 26 2.11 12.40 -19.10
CA ARG A 26 0.67 12.16 -19.36
C ARG A 26 0.01 11.38 -18.22
N GLY A 27 0.64 10.30 -17.74
CA GLY A 27 0.14 9.56 -16.58
C GLY A 27 0.03 10.40 -15.29
N GLY A 28 0.97 11.32 -15.05
CA GLY A 28 0.89 12.24 -13.90
C GLY A 28 -0.23 13.27 -14.01
N ARG A 29 -0.52 13.77 -15.23
CA ARG A 29 -1.65 14.68 -15.47
C ARG A 29 -3.00 13.97 -15.39
N GLU A 30 -3.08 12.74 -15.88
CA GLU A 30 -4.26 11.88 -15.75
C GLU A 30 -4.53 11.51 -14.29
N ALA A 31 -3.48 11.26 -13.48
CA ALA A 31 -3.62 11.04 -12.04
C ALA A 31 -4.12 12.29 -11.30
N MET A 32 -3.62 13.48 -11.66
CA MET A 32 -4.07 14.75 -11.05
C MET A 32 -5.50 15.12 -11.47
N GLN A 33 -5.85 14.92 -12.74
CA GLN A 33 -7.24 15.10 -13.21
C GLN A 33 -8.18 14.02 -12.65
N GLY A 34 -7.69 12.79 -12.48
CA GLY A 34 -8.39 11.70 -11.82
C GLY A 34 -8.65 11.99 -10.34
N ALA A 35 -7.71 12.59 -9.61
CA ALA A 35 -7.91 13.03 -8.24
C ALA A 35 -8.97 14.14 -8.11
N MET A 36 -9.06 15.04 -9.10
CA MET A 36 -10.07 16.10 -9.13
C MET A 36 -11.46 15.57 -9.51
N ARG A 37 -11.55 14.61 -10.45
CA ARG A 37 -12.80 13.88 -10.79
C ARG A 37 -13.27 12.94 -9.68
N ALA A 38 -12.33 12.28 -8.99
CA ALA A 38 -12.61 11.43 -7.82
C ALA A 38 -13.28 12.19 -6.67
N SER A 39 -13.27 13.53 -6.70
CA SER A 39 -13.98 14.36 -5.73
C SER A 39 -15.46 14.58 -6.05
N ASP A 40 -15.97 14.25 -7.25
CA ASP A 40 -17.41 14.31 -7.55
C ASP A 40 -18.06 12.93 -7.31
N PRO A 41 -18.80 12.74 -6.22
CA PRO A 41 -19.40 11.45 -5.88
C PRO A 41 -20.40 10.97 -6.95
N ARG A 42 -20.97 11.89 -7.74
CA ARG A 42 -22.01 11.59 -8.73
C ARG A 42 -21.48 10.82 -9.93
N GLU A 43 -20.23 11.04 -10.33
CA GLU A 43 -19.61 10.30 -11.45
C GLU A 43 -19.43 8.80 -11.13
N TYR A 44 -19.42 8.44 -9.85
CA TYR A 44 -19.20 7.06 -9.37
C TYR A 44 -20.48 6.41 -8.83
N GLY A 45 -21.64 7.06 -8.99
CA GLY A 45 -22.92 6.56 -8.47
C GLY A 45 -23.07 6.66 -6.94
N PHE A 46 -22.20 7.41 -6.26
CA PHE A 46 -22.32 7.67 -4.82
C PHE A 46 -23.27 8.84 -4.55
N VAL A 47 -23.91 8.78 -3.38
CA VAL A 47 -24.78 9.86 -2.90
C VAL A 47 -23.91 11.07 -2.52
N PRO A 48 -24.26 12.30 -2.98
CA PRO A 48 -23.55 13.52 -2.58
C PRO A 48 -23.52 13.70 -1.06
N ARG A 49 -22.46 14.34 -0.55
CA ARG A 49 -22.23 14.54 0.89
C ARG A 49 -23.42 15.18 1.61
N GLU A 50 -24.11 16.09 0.94
CA GLU A 50 -25.25 16.83 1.49
C GLU A 50 -26.51 15.96 1.64
N ARG A 51 -26.54 14.79 0.99
CA ARG A 51 -27.67 13.84 1.03
C ARG A 51 -27.34 12.55 1.77
N LEU A 52 -26.12 12.41 2.32
CA LEU A 52 -25.75 11.28 3.16
C LEU A 52 -26.53 11.35 4.49
N ASP A 53 -27.13 10.22 4.88
CA ASP A 53 -27.85 10.12 6.14
C ASP A 53 -26.88 10.34 7.32
N VAL A 54 -27.12 11.41 8.07
CA VAL A 54 -26.33 11.83 9.23
C VAL A 54 -26.45 10.83 10.39
N ARG A 55 -27.49 9.98 10.38
CA ARG A 55 -27.68 8.93 11.40
C ARG A 55 -26.74 7.75 11.21
N LEU A 56 -26.23 7.56 9.99
CA LEU A 56 -25.24 6.53 9.74
C LEU A 56 -23.90 7.02 10.30
N PRO A 57 -23.20 6.23 11.14
CA PRO A 57 -21.92 6.66 11.67
C PRO A 57 -20.98 6.97 10.51
N GLY A 58 -20.45 8.20 10.52
CA GLY A 58 -19.49 8.65 9.52
C GLY A 58 -18.20 7.82 9.56
N PRO A 59 -17.34 7.98 8.55
CA PRO A 59 -16.09 7.24 8.48
C PRO A 59 -15.22 7.53 9.71
N ASP A 60 -14.54 6.49 10.19
CA ASP A 60 -13.72 6.54 11.40
C ASP A 60 -12.61 7.58 11.27
N ARG A 61 -12.79 8.71 11.96
CA ARG A 61 -11.86 9.85 11.93
C ARG A 61 -10.47 9.48 12.40
N GLN A 62 -10.37 8.70 13.47
CA GLN A 62 -9.07 8.30 14.02
C GLN A 62 -8.29 7.41 13.04
N LEU A 63 -9.01 6.58 12.27
CA LEU A 63 -8.43 5.76 11.22
C LEU A 63 -7.94 6.61 10.05
N ILE A 64 -8.73 7.61 9.63
CA ILE A 64 -8.35 8.54 8.57
C ILE A 64 -7.09 9.31 8.97
N ASP A 65 -7.08 9.91 10.16
CA ASP A 65 -5.97 10.73 10.65
C ASP A 65 -4.68 9.87 10.76
N ALA A 66 -4.80 8.65 11.28
CA ALA A 66 -3.67 7.73 11.36
C ALA A 66 -3.16 7.32 9.97
N LEU A 67 -4.05 7.11 9.00
CA LEU A 67 -3.67 6.74 7.64
C LEU A 67 -2.99 7.90 6.92
N GLU A 68 -3.47 9.13 7.12
CA GLU A 68 -2.84 10.33 6.57
C GLU A 68 -1.41 10.51 7.12
N GLU A 69 -1.21 10.32 8.42
CA GLU A 69 0.13 10.40 9.02
C GLU A 69 1.05 9.28 8.50
N VAL A 70 0.53 8.06 8.37
CA VAL A 70 1.25 6.91 7.80
C VAL A 70 1.66 7.20 6.36
N GLN A 71 0.77 7.75 5.54
CA GLN A 71 1.04 8.04 4.14
C GLN A 71 2.03 9.19 3.98
N ALA A 72 1.88 10.25 4.77
CA ALA A 72 2.75 11.41 4.72
C ALA A 72 4.18 11.09 5.15
N ARG A 73 4.36 10.26 6.19
CA ARG A 73 5.70 9.93 6.75
C ARG A 73 6.23 8.58 6.33
N GLN A 74 5.42 7.76 5.68
CA GLN A 74 5.72 6.34 5.41
C GLN A 74 6.10 5.57 6.69
N ASP A 75 5.51 5.97 7.82
CA ASP A 75 5.73 5.37 9.14
C ASP A 75 4.51 4.53 9.56
N TRP A 76 4.75 3.34 10.09
CA TRP A 76 3.71 2.40 10.53
C TRP A 76 3.25 2.61 11.98
N GLN A 77 4.00 3.38 12.78
CA GLN A 77 3.73 3.56 14.20
C GLN A 77 2.33 4.12 14.51
N PRO A 78 1.78 5.12 13.78
CA PRO A 78 0.45 5.65 14.07
C PRO A 78 -0.66 4.60 13.91
N ALA A 79 -0.62 3.83 12.82
CA ALA A 79 -1.54 2.71 12.59
C ALA A 79 -1.41 1.62 13.67
N ALA A 80 -0.18 1.27 14.07
CA ALA A 80 0.05 0.29 15.13
C ALA A 80 -0.48 0.78 16.48
N ARG A 81 -0.30 2.06 16.82
CA ARG A 81 -0.82 2.69 18.04
C ARG A 81 -2.35 2.68 18.05
N LEU A 82 -2.99 3.04 16.94
CA LEU A 82 -4.45 2.99 16.81
C LEU A 82 -4.98 1.58 17.10
N LEU A 83 -4.39 0.55 16.49
CA LEU A 83 -4.80 -0.84 16.72
C LEU A 83 -4.49 -1.34 18.14
N ALA A 84 -3.43 -0.84 18.78
CA ALA A 84 -3.08 -1.19 20.15
C ALA A 84 -4.08 -0.62 21.16
N LEU A 85 -4.64 0.57 20.88
CA LEU A 85 -5.67 1.23 21.68
C LEU A 85 -7.08 0.67 21.39
N THR A 86 -7.24 -0.15 20.36
CA THR A 86 -8.54 -0.76 20.00
C THR A 86 -8.65 -2.17 20.59
N ASP A 87 -9.80 -2.48 21.20
CA ASP A 87 -10.05 -3.79 21.78
C ASP A 87 -9.85 -4.93 20.76
N ALA A 88 -9.19 -6.00 21.19
CA ALA A 88 -8.77 -7.12 20.35
C ALA A 88 -9.94 -7.92 19.78
N THR A 89 -11.06 -7.95 20.47
CA THR A 89 -12.27 -8.70 20.08
C THR A 89 -13.32 -7.85 19.39
N SER A 90 -13.09 -6.54 19.27
CA SER A 90 -14.04 -5.63 18.64
C SER A 90 -14.10 -5.79 17.11
N GLU A 91 -15.32 -5.75 16.57
CA GLU A 91 -15.56 -5.65 15.12
C GLU A 91 -14.85 -4.43 14.52
N LEU A 92 -14.82 -3.33 15.28
CA LEU A 92 -14.13 -2.10 14.90
C LEU A 92 -12.64 -2.33 14.61
N ARG A 93 -11.96 -3.15 15.41
CA ARG A 93 -10.54 -3.46 15.18
C ARG A 93 -10.36 -4.23 13.87
N TRP A 94 -11.25 -5.17 13.57
CA TRP A 94 -11.19 -5.92 12.32
C TRP A 94 -11.43 -5.01 11.11
N GLN A 95 -12.43 -4.12 11.18
CA GLN A 95 -12.69 -3.11 10.16
C GLN A 95 -11.45 -2.21 9.93
N ARG A 96 -10.84 -1.69 11.00
CA ARG A 96 -9.60 -0.89 10.93
C ARG A 96 -8.46 -1.66 10.27
N VAL A 97 -8.26 -2.94 10.62
CA VAL A 97 -7.23 -3.80 10.00
C VAL A 97 -7.49 -3.98 8.50
N GLN A 98 -8.73 -4.26 8.12
CA GLN A 98 -9.11 -4.46 6.72
C GLN A 98 -8.87 -3.19 5.89
N THR A 99 -9.26 -2.03 6.40
CA THR A 99 -9.04 -0.75 5.71
C THR A 99 -7.56 -0.41 5.60
N LEU A 100 -6.75 -0.62 6.64
CA LEU A 100 -5.29 -0.42 6.58
C LEU A 100 -4.63 -1.35 5.55
N ALA A 101 -5.05 -2.62 5.49
CA ALA A 101 -4.55 -3.55 4.50
C ALA A 101 -4.95 -3.15 3.07
N GLY A 102 -6.19 -2.69 2.89
CA GLY A 102 -6.68 -2.16 1.62
C GLY A 102 -5.89 -0.94 1.14
N ALA A 103 -5.62 0.01 2.03
CA ALA A 103 -4.81 1.20 1.71
C ALA A 103 -3.39 0.83 1.27
N ALA A 104 -2.74 -0.09 2.00
CA ALA A 104 -1.41 -0.57 1.61
C ALA A 104 -1.40 -1.29 0.26
N ALA A 105 -2.43 -2.10 -0.02
CA ALA A 105 -2.58 -2.81 -1.29
C ALA A 105 -2.80 -1.83 -2.45
N PHE A 106 -3.60 -0.79 -2.22
CA PHE A 106 -3.86 0.27 -3.19
C PHE A 106 -2.60 1.08 -3.50
N GLU A 107 -1.83 1.49 -2.49
CA GLU A 107 -0.54 2.15 -2.70
C GLU A 107 0.44 1.28 -3.48
N LEU A 108 0.49 -0.02 -3.17
CA LEU A 108 1.34 -0.97 -3.88
C LEU A 108 0.93 -1.12 -5.36
N ALA A 109 -0.37 -1.12 -5.65
CA ALA A 109 -0.87 -1.16 -7.02
C ALA A 109 -0.53 0.12 -7.80
N GLN A 110 -0.59 1.29 -7.17
CA GLN A 110 -0.22 2.57 -7.78
C GLN A 110 1.28 2.72 -8.02
N ALA A 111 2.10 2.30 -7.06
CA ALA A 111 3.56 2.42 -7.11
C ALA A 111 4.24 1.06 -6.81
N PRO A 112 4.30 0.14 -7.78
CA PRO A 112 4.96 -1.14 -7.60
C PRO A 112 6.40 -0.97 -7.09
N GLY A 113 6.73 -1.66 -6.00
CA GLY A 113 8.07 -1.63 -5.37
C GLY A 113 8.28 -0.55 -4.30
N GLN A 114 7.58 0.59 -4.38
CA GLN A 114 7.68 1.69 -3.39
C GLN A 114 6.44 1.80 -2.51
N GLY A 115 5.25 1.57 -3.06
CA GLY A 115 3.99 1.61 -2.33
C GLY A 115 3.91 0.54 -1.23
N GLY A 116 3.27 0.89 -0.11
CA GLY A 116 3.11 0.00 1.05
C GLY A 116 4.43 -0.35 1.75
N MET A 117 5.48 0.47 1.63
CA MET A 117 6.76 0.25 2.31
C MET A 117 6.61 0.22 3.83
N TRP A 118 5.81 1.12 4.40
CA TRP A 118 5.47 1.15 5.81
C TRP A 118 4.94 -0.21 6.32
N LEU A 119 4.10 -0.90 5.55
CA LEU A 119 3.55 -2.21 5.93
C LEU A 119 4.62 -3.32 5.86
N ARG A 120 5.59 -3.23 4.94
CA ARG A 120 6.73 -4.16 4.90
C ARG A 120 7.62 -3.96 6.13
N THR A 121 7.96 -2.72 6.43
CA THR A 121 8.74 -2.35 7.62
C THR A 121 8.04 -2.80 8.89
N TRP A 122 6.72 -2.58 8.97
CA TRP A 122 5.91 -3.05 10.09
C TRP A 122 5.96 -4.57 10.26
N ARG A 123 5.84 -5.35 9.17
CA ARG A 123 5.94 -6.81 9.22
C ARG A 123 7.29 -7.32 9.71
N VAL A 124 8.36 -6.55 9.51
CA VAL A 124 9.70 -6.88 9.99
C VAL A 124 9.88 -6.44 11.45
N ALA A 125 9.38 -5.25 11.81
CA ALA A 125 9.57 -4.64 13.12
C ALA A 125 8.61 -5.17 14.20
N ALA A 126 7.38 -5.54 13.84
CA ALA A 126 6.41 -6.06 14.79
C ALA A 126 6.83 -7.47 15.26
N PRO A 127 6.88 -7.72 16.58
CA PRO A 127 7.12 -9.07 17.08
C PRO A 127 5.96 -9.95 16.63
N ARG A 128 6.28 -10.92 15.76
CA ARG A 128 5.37 -11.91 15.17
C ARG A 128 4.34 -12.40 16.20
N THR A 129 3.16 -11.81 16.21
CA THR A 129 2.14 -12.02 17.24
C THR A 129 1.57 -13.43 17.14
N ARG A 130 1.88 -14.26 18.14
CA ARG A 130 1.25 -15.52 18.60
C ARG A 130 0.82 -16.62 17.61
N ALA A 131 0.85 -16.46 16.30
CA ALA A 131 0.53 -17.53 15.34
C ALA A 131 1.53 -18.70 15.41
N ARG A 132 2.77 -18.47 15.87
CA ARG A 132 3.76 -19.53 16.08
C ARG A 132 3.62 -20.29 17.41
N ARG A 133 2.82 -19.83 18.37
CA ARG A 133 2.70 -20.52 19.67
C ARG A 133 1.68 -21.67 19.69
N ARG A 134 0.94 -21.89 18.59
CA ARG A 134 0.05 -23.06 18.39
C ARG A 134 0.67 -24.21 17.58
N CYS A 135 2.00 -24.32 17.49
CA CYS A 135 2.64 -25.58 17.04
C CYS A 135 3.14 -26.45 18.20
N ARG A 136 2.97 -26.01 19.44
CA ARG A 136 3.50 -26.69 20.63
C ARG A 136 2.41 -27.38 21.46
N ARG A 137 1.36 -27.93 20.84
CA ARG A 137 0.36 -28.74 21.56
C ARG A 137 -0.52 -29.62 20.66
N SER A 138 0.07 -30.22 19.64
CA SER A 138 -0.55 -31.37 18.97
C SER A 138 0.54 -32.38 18.70
N SER A 139 0.50 -33.48 19.44
CA SER A 139 1.47 -34.58 19.48
C SER A 139 1.56 -35.39 18.18
N TRP A 140 1.11 -34.88 17.04
CA TRP A 140 1.04 -35.62 15.79
C TRP A 140 1.54 -34.78 14.61
N SER A 141 2.41 -35.40 13.80
CA SER A 141 3.07 -34.91 12.57
C SER A 141 4.41 -34.15 12.72
N ALA A 142 5.40 -34.81 13.33
CA ALA A 142 6.82 -34.41 13.33
C ALA A 142 7.54 -34.53 11.96
N ARG A 143 6.90 -34.23 10.82
CA ARG A 143 7.51 -34.46 9.48
C ARG A 143 7.51 -33.28 8.50
N ARG A 144 7.04 -32.08 8.87
CA ARG A 144 7.06 -30.91 7.96
C ARG A 144 7.52 -29.62 8.63
N CYS A 145 8.66 -29.66 9.29
CA CYS A 145 9.41 -28.47 9.70
C CYS A 145 10.92 -28.71 9.55
N SER A 146 11.38 -29.13 8.37
CA SER A 146 12.80 -29.09 8.03
C SER A 146 13.08 -27.87 7.16
N THR A 147 13.34 -26.73 7.79
CA THR A 147 14.17 -25.68 7.19
C THR A 147 15.63 -26.04 7.42
N ARG A 148 16.31 -26.55 6.39
CA ARG A 148 17.76 -26.46 6.20
C ARG A 148 18.03 -26.46 4.69
N PRO A 149 19.01 -25.67 4.20
CA PRO A 149 20.40 -25.86 4.61
C PRO A 149 21.09 -24.56 5.06
N ARG A 150 22.11 -24.73 5.93
CA ARG A 150 23.19 -23.77 6.13
C ARG A 150 24.48 -24.52 5.74
N SER A 151 24.88 -24.38 4.49
CA SER A 151 26.30 -24.28 4.11
C SER A 151 26.58 -22.78 3.98
N THR A 152 27.75 -22.21 4.26
CA THR A 152 29.10 -22.74 4.02
C THR A 152 30.10 -21.91 4.86
N SER A 153 31.23 -22.55 5.17
CA SER A 153 32.62 -22.04 5.22
C SER A 153 33.06 -20.94 6.23
N GLY A 154 34.14 -21.28 6.94
CA GLY A 154 34.97 -20.41 7.78
C GLY A 154 35.50 -21.18 8.97
#